data_AF-A0A438IMD2-F1
#
_entry.id   AF-A0A438IMD2-F1
#
_cell.length_a   1.000
_cell.length_b   1.000
_cell.length_c   1.000
_cell.angle_alpha   90.00
_cell.angle_beta   90.00
_cell.angle_gamma   90.00
#
_symmetry.space_group_name_H-M   'P 1'
#
loop_
_entity.id
_entity.type
_entity.pdbx_description
1 polymer ?
#
loop_
_entity_poly.entity_id
_entity_poly.type
_entity_poly.pdbx_seq_one_letter_code
_entity_poly.pdbx_strand_id
1 'polypeptide(L)' 'MNAAEITDKLGLHSLRQRHWYIQSTCATSGEGLYEGLDWLSNNMLTRLRSRGNCHQHFALPTLS' A
#
# COMPACT_ATOMS: atom_id res chain seq x y z
N MET A 1 -17.32 2.79 16.23
CA MET A 1 -17.43 2.52 14.78
C MET A 1 -16.50 1.39 14.44
N ASN A 2 -17.02 0.34 13.82
CA ASN A 2 -16.19 -0.79 13.41
C ASN A 2 -15.53 -0.50 12.04
N ALA A 3 -14.36 -1.09 11.78
CA ALA A 3 -13.64 -0.89 10.51
C ALA A 3 -14.50 -1.29 9.30
N ALA A 4 -15.36 -2.30 9.46
CA ALA A 4 -16.30 -2.75 8.43
C ALA A 4 -17.32 -1.67 8.01
N GLU A 5 -17.92 -0.96 8.97
CA GLU A 5 -18.89 0.10 8.67
C GLU A 5 -18.22 1.30 7.98
N ILE A 6 -16.99 1.62 8.38
CA ILE A 6 -16.19 2.69 7.77
C ILE A 6 -15.82 2.33 6.33
N THR A 7 -15.48 1.07 6.09
CA THR A 7 -15.16 0.54 4.75
C THR A 7 -16.34 0.69 3.79
N ASP A 8 -17.54 0.34 4.28
CA ASP A 8 -18.78 0.41 3.53
C ASP A 8 -19.16 1.86 3.21
N LYS A 9 -19.15 2.75 4.22
CA LYS A 9 -19.47 4.18 4.05
C LYS A 9 -18.51 4.93 3.13
N LEU A 10 -17.22 4.55 3.12
CA LEU A 10 -16.21 5.16 2.25
C LEU A 10 -16.17 4.51 0.86
N GLY A 11 -16.92 3.45 0.62
CA GLY A 11 -16.95 2.76 -0.67
C GLY A 11 -15.61 2.14 -1.06
N LEU A 12 -14.76 1.78 -0.08
CA LEU A 12 -13.43 1.22 -0.33
C LEU A 12 -13.48 -0.10 -1.12
N HIS A 13 -14.62 -0.80 -1.09
CA HIS A 13 -14.88 -1.99 -1.90
C HIS A 13 -14.72 -1.74 -3.41
N SER A 14 -15.00 -0.51 -3.88
CA SER A 14 -14.86 -0.16 -5.30
C SER A 14 -13.41 0.06 -5.74
N LEU A 15 -12.47 0.24 -4.80
CA LEU A 15 -11.06 0.53 -5.09
C LEU A 15 -10.24 -0.76 -5.26
N ARG A 16 -10.60 -1.60 -6.23
CA ARG A 16 -9.89 -2.88 -6.52
C ARG A 16 -8.43 -2.72 -6.97
N GLN A 17 -8.07 -1.56 -7.51
CA GLN A 17 -6.73 -1.27 -8.05
C GLN A 17 -5.79 -0.58 -7.05
N ARG A 18 -6.29 -0.26 -5.84
CA ARG A 18 -5.49 0.41 -4.81
C ARG A 18 -5.58 -0.32 -3.48
N HIS A 19 -4.41 -0.66 -2.94
CA HIS A 19 -4.29 -1.12 -1.57
C HIS A 19 -4.80 -0.03 -0.62
N TRP A 20 -5.65 -0.44 0.31
CA TRP A 20 -6.22 0.40 1.36
C TRP A 20 -5.99 -0.29 2.70
N TYR A 21 -5.99 0.50 3.77
CA TYR A 21 -5.82 0.04 5.14
C TYR A 21 -6.53 1.01 6.07
N ILE A 22 -7.16 0.47 7.11
CA ILE A 22 -7.91 1.24 8.09
C ILE A 22 -7.26 0.98 9.43
N GLN A 23 -6.70 2.03 10.01
CA GLN A 23 -6.11 1.98 11.33
C GLN A 23 -6.92 2.87 12.28
N SER A 24 -7.36 2.28 13.38
CA SER A 24 -7.94 3.05 14.48
C SER A 24 -6.83 3.88 15.13
N THR A 25 -6.97 5.20 15.12
CA THR A 25 -5.98 6.11 15.72
C THR A 25 -6.65 7.13 16.64
N CYS A 26 -5.95 7.48 17.71
CA CYS A 26 -6.36 8.51 18.66
C CYS A 26 -5.36 9.67 18.62
N ALA A 27 -5.79 10.84 18.13
CA ALA A 27 -4.90 11.99 17.97
C ALA A 27 -4.35 12.54 19.30
N THR A 28 -5.11 12.40 20.40
CA THR A 28 -4.71 12.89 21.73
C THR A 28 -3.72 11.96 22.43
N SER A 29 -3.80 10.65 22.16
CA SER A 29 -2.92 9.65 22.79
C SER A 29 -1.77 9.25 21.88
N GLY A 30 -1.86 9.49 20.57
CA GLY A 30 -0.88 9.06 19.56
C GLY A 30 -1.01 7.59 19.14
N GLU A 31 -1.94 6.84 19.74
CA GLU A 31 -2.20 5.44 19.45
C GLU A 31 -2.58 5.22 17.98
N GLY A 32 -2.04 4.17 17.37
CA GLY A 32 -2.35 3.76 16.00
C GLY A 32 -1.74 4.62 14.90
N LEU A 33 -1.04 5.72 15.24
CA LEU A 33 -0.45 6.60 14.24
C LEU A 33 0.81 5.96 13.62
N TYR A 34 1.62 5.31 14.45
CA TYR A 34 2.88 4.70 14.02
C TYR A 34 2.63 3.51 13.09
N GLU A 35 1.68 2.64 13.45
CA GLU A 35 1.27 1.48 12.65
C GLU A 35 0.68 1.91 11.30
N GLY A 36 -0.11 2.98 11.28
CA GLY A 36 -0.63 3.55 10.05
C GLY A 36 0.47 4.10 9.13
N LEU A 37 1.47 4.77 9.70
CA LEU A 37 2.61 5.32 8.95
C LEU A 37 3.58 4.23 8.45
N ASP A 38 3.82 3.19 9.25
CA ASP A 38 4.61 2.03 8.83
C ASP A 38 3.95 1.31 7.65
N TRP A 39 2.64 1.06 7.74
CA TRP A 39 1.89 0.48 6.63
C TRP A 39 1.96 1.34 5.36
N LEU A 40 1.83 2.68 5.49
CA LEU A 40 1.91 3.59 4.37
C LEU A 40 3.29 3.51 3.69
N SER A 41 4.36 3.52 4.50
CA SER A 41 5.74 3.44 4.01
C SER A 41 5.99 2.13 3.26
N ASN A 42 5.52 1.01 3.81
CA ASN A 42 5.61 -0.31 3.18
C ASN A 42 4.78 -0.39 1.87
N ASN A 43 3.60 0.24 1.83
CA ASN A 43 2.77 0.27 0.63
C ASN A 43 3.43 1.09 -0.48
N MET A 44 3.99 2.26 -0.14
CA MET A 44 4.72 3.11 -1.07
C MET A 44 5.98 2.42 -1.60
N LEU A 45 6.76 1.78 -0.73
CA LEU A 45 7.97 1.06 -1.12
C LEU A 45 7.66 -0.09 -2.09
N THR A 46 6.59 -0.84 -1.84
CA THR A 46 6.12 -1.92 -2.73
C THR A 46 5.77 -1.40 -4.13
N ARG A 47 5.09 -0.24 -4.20
CA ARG A 47 4.74 0.43 -5.47
C ARG A 47 5.98 0.91 -6.23
N LEU A 48 6.98 1.43 -5.52
CA LEU A 48 8.22 1.92 -6.11
C LEU A 48 9.08 0.77 -6.65
N ARG A 49 9.19 -0.34 -5.90
CA ARG A 49 9.88 -1.56 -6.34
C ARG A 49 9.26 -2.16 -7.60
N SER A 50 7.93 -2.17 -7.71
CA SER A 50 7.21 -2.63 -8.90
C SER A 50 7.54 -1.83 -10.16
N ARG A 51 7.87 -0.52 -10.05
CA ARG A 51 8.24 0.33 -11.19
C ARG A 51 9.72 0.21 -11.60
N GLY A 52 10.57 -0.35 -10.75
CA GLY A 52 12.01 -0.53 -11.02
C GLY A 52 12.39 -1.78 -11.81
N ASN A 53 11.48 -2.75 -11.97
CA ASN A 53 11.81 -4.07 -12.52
C ASN A 53 11.49 -4.26 -14.03
N CYS A 54 11.20 -3.18 -14.76
CA CYS A 54 11.00 -3.27 -16.23
C CYS A 54 12.31 -3.28 -17.05
N HIS A 55 13.49 -3.37 -16.43
CA HIS A 55 14.78 -3.28 -17.12
C HIS A 55 15.73 -4.48 -16.91
N GLN A 56 15.20 -5.69 -16.77
CA GLN A 56 15.98 -6.93 -16.94
C GLN A 56 15.33 -7.86 -17.97
N HIS A 57 14.99 -7.29 -19.12
CA HIS A 57 14.80 -8.05 -20.35
C HIS A 57 15.64 -7.39 -21.46
N PHE A 58 16.95 -7.39 -21.27
CA PHE A 58 17.85 -7.39 -22.43
C PHE A 58 18.68 -8.64 -22.29
N ALA A 59 18.18 -9.71 -22.91
CA ALA A 59 18.98 -10.86 -23.26
C ALA A 59 20.26 -10.33 -23.92
N LEU A 60 21.42 -10.80 -23.46
CA LEU A 60 22.63 -10.78 -24.26
C LEU A 60 22.55 -12.00 -25.19
N PRO A 61 22.29 -11.85 -26.49
CA PRO A 61 22.71 -12.85 -27.45
C PRO A 61 24.20 -12.64 -27.69
N THR A 62 25.06 -13.21 -26.85
CA THR A 62 26.45 -13.43 -27.28
C THR A 62 26.46 -14.69 -28.13
N LEU A 63 26.40 -14.40 -29.43
CA LEU A 63 26.67 -15.23 -30.58
C LEU A 63 28.02 -15.96 -30.45
N SER A 64 28.04 -17.19 -30.99
CA SER A 64 29.18 -18.03 -31.40
C SER A 64 29.81 -18.99 -30.40
#